data_AF-A0A3D4IEU9-F1
#
_entry.id   AF-A0A3D4IEU9-F1
#
_cell.length_a   1.000
_cell.length_b   1.000
_cell.length_c   1.000
_cell.angle_alpha   90.00
_cell.angle_beta   90.00
_cell.angle_gamma   90.00
#
_symmetry.space_group_name_H-M   'P 1'
#
loop_
_entity.id
_entity.type
_entity.pdbx_description
1 polymer ?
#
loop_
_entity_poly.entity_id
_entity_poly.type
_entity_poly.pdbx_seq_one_letter_code
_entity_poly.pdbx_strand_id
1 'polypeptide(L)'
;MKLLSWTCRISGGLLVLASIPHATAGLSAQFDAISKGYVTGEARDDLILIWVFSSMTMFLMGAWLLFLSTQIKKENNASNWIQALLVSLGLLGFGLWGGFYSANGQGMFGFAVMGLLVLIPLLIYRPEKA
;
A
#
# COMPACT_ATOMS: atom_id res chain seq x y z
N MET A 1 -16.67 4.29 -13.92
CA MET A 1 -15.33 3.95 -14.44
C MET A 1 -14.28 5.06 -14.33
N LYS A 2 -14.53 6.31 -14.80
CA LYS A 2 -13.54 7.41 -14.67
C LYS A 2 -13.09 7.64 -13.22
N LEU A 3 -14.02 7.65 -12.27
CA LEU A 3 -13.73 7.83 -10.85
C LEU A 3 -12.81 6.73 -10.30
N LEU A 4 -13.13 5.45 -10.53
CA LEU A 4 -12.30 4.32 -10.10
C LEU A 4 -10.89 4.36 -10.71
N SER A 5 -10.78 4.69 -12.01
CA SER A 5 -9.47 4.88 -12.65
C SER A 5 -8.66 6.00 -11.98
N TRP A 6 -9.31 7.12 -11.66
CA TRP A 6 -8.65 8.23 -10.95
C TRP A 6 -8.21 7.87 -9.54
N THR A 7 -9.05 7.17 -8.76
CA THR A 7 -8.67 6.80 -7.40
C THR A 7 -7.57 5.75 -7.37
N CYS A 8 -7.53 4.82 -8.33
CA CYS A 8 -6.38 3.95 -8.54
C CYS A 8 -5.11 4.74 -8.88
N ARG A 9 -5.19 5.77 -9.74
CA ARG A 9 -4.03 6.61 -10.07
C ARG A 9 -3.49 7.37 -8.87
N ILE A 10 -4.37 8.03 -8.13
CA ILE A 10 -4.00 8.84 -6.98
C ILE A 10 -3.39 7.93 -5.91
N SER A 11 -4.06 6.84 -5.55
CA SER A 11 -3.58 5.91 -4.53
C SER A 11 -2.28 5.23 -4.96
N GLY A 12 -2.16 4.82 -6.22
CA GLY A 12 -0.94 4.22 -6.76
C GLY A 12 0.24 5.20 -6.77
N GLY A 13 0.01 6.44 -7.20
CA GLY A 13 1.02 7.50 -7.18
C GLY A 13 1.48 7.85 -5.77
N LEU A 14 0.55 8.01 -4.84
CA LEU A 14 0.87 8.25 -3.43
C LEU A 14 1.67 7.09 -2.82
N LEU A 15 1.32 5.85 -3.15
CA LEU A 15 2.01 4.67 -2.62
C LEU A 15 3.45 4.54 -3.16
N VAL A 16 3.66 4.83 -4.44
CA VAL A 16 5.01 4.93 -5.04
C VAL A 16 5.81 6.05 -4.40
N LEU A 17 5.22 7.23 -4.22
CA LEU A 17 5.93 8.34 -3.59
C LEU A 17 6.24 8.05 -2.12
N ALA A 18 5.33 7.40 -1.40
CA ALA A 18 5.50 7.02 0.00
C ALA A 18 6.55 5.91 0.19
N SER A 19 6.82 5.08 -0.82
CA SER A 19 7.84 4.03 -0.72
C SER A 19 9.25 4.61 -0.58
N ILE A 20 9.51 5.82 -1.09
CA ILE A 20 10.82 6.49 -1.01
C ILE A 20 11.18 6.87 0.43
N PRO A 21 10.40 7.71 1.15
CA PRO A 21 10.69 8.03 2.55
C PRO A 21 10.59 6.80 3.46
N HIS A 22 9.72 5.83 3.13
CA HIS A 22 9.70 4.55 3.84
C HIS A 22 11.04 3.80 3.72
N ALA A 23 11.56 3.66 2.49
CA ALA A 23 12.82 2.95 2.23
C ALA A 23 14.04 3.67 2.83
N THR A 24 14.04 5.00 2.84
CA THR A 24 15.23 5.80 3.21
C THR A 24 15.18 6.24 4.67
N ALA A 25 14.25 7.14 5.03
CA ALA A 25 14.14 7.66 6.39
C ALA A 25 13.78 6.56 7.39
N GLY A 26 12.91 5.63 7.00
CA GLY A 26 12.53 4.50 7.84
C GLY A 26 13.70 3.54 8.11
N LEU A 27 14.51 3.23 7.10
CA LEU A 27 15.69 2.36 7.27
C LEU A 27 16.73 2.98 8.22
N SER A 28 16.93 4.31 8.14
CA SER A 28 17.78 5.04 9.08
C SER A 28 17.32 4.86 10.53
N ALA A 29 16.00 4.95 10.78
CA ALA A 29 15.42 4.72 12.10
C ALA A 29 15.63 3.27 12.59
N GLN A 30 15.57 2.28 11.69
CA GLN A 30 15.88 0.88 12.06
C GLN A 30 17.35 0.73 12.46
N PHE A 31 18.29 1.34 11.72
CA PHE A 31 19.70 1.29 12.07
C PHE A 31 20.01 2.02 13.38
N ASP A 32 19.35 3.16 13.66
CA ASP A 32 19.45 3.83 14.96
C ASP A 32 19.01 2.91 16.10
N ALA A 33 17.87 2.22 15.96
CA ALA A 33 17.36 1.27 16.95
C ALA A 33 18.31 0.08 17.17
N ILE A 34 18.88 -0.46 16.09
CA ILE A 34 19.90 -1.51 16.14
C ILE A 34 21.16 -1.02 16.86
N SER A 35 21.64 0.18 16.54
CA SER A 35 22.86 0.74 17.14
C SER A 35 22.73 0.98 18.64
N LYS A 36 21.52 1.31 19.11
CA LYS A 36 21.17 1.48 20.53
C LYS A 36 20.98 0.16 21.26
N GLY A 37 21.07 -0.98 20.57
CA GLY A 37 20.91 -2.31 21.15
C GLY A 37 19.45 -2.69 21.43
N TYR A 38 18.47 -1.97 20.87
CA TYR A 38 17.05 -2.34 21.01
C TYR A 38 16.69 -3.58 20.19
N VAL A 39 17.48 -3.89 19.16
CA VAL A 39 17.33 -5.08 18.30
C VAL A 39 18.69 -5.75 18.21
N THR A 40 18.77 -7.03 18.56
CA THR A 40 20.04 -7.77 18.67
C THR A 40 19.93 -9.17 18.04
N GLY A 41 21.08 -9.77 17.74
CA GLY A 41 21.15 -11.12 17.17
C GLY A 41 20.49 -11.24 15.80
N GLU A 42 19.90 -12.40 15.52
CA GLU A 42 19.23 -12.74 14.25
C GLU A 42 18.08 -11.77 13.90
N ALA A 43 17.41 -11.21 14.91
CA ALA A 43 16.33 -10.25 14.71
C ALA A 43 16.78 -8.95 14.02
N ARG A 44 18.09 -8.62 14.03
CA ARG A 44 18.63 -7.47 13.30
C ARG A 44 18.47 -7.65 11.80
N ASP A 45 18.93 -8.79 11.30
CA ASP A 45 19.00 -9.03 9.85
C ASP A 45 17.59 -9.26 9.28
N ASP A 46 16.75 -9.96 10.04
CA ASP A 46 15.33 -10.14 9.71
C ASP A 46 14.59 -8.81 9.62
N LEU A 47 14.81 -7.90 10.57
CA LEU A 47 14.18 -6.58 10.57
C LEU A 47 14.54 -5.78 9.32
N ILE A 48 15.82 -5.79 8.92
CA ILE A 48 16.27 -5.09 7.71
C ILE A 48 15.69 -5.74 6.46
N LEU A 49 15.68 -7.08 6.40
CA LEU A 49 15.12 -7.79 5.25
C LEU A 49 13.62 -7.52 5.09
N ILE A 50 12.85 -7.56 6.18
CA ILE A 50 11.42 -7.22 6.21
C ILE A 50 11.21 -5.76 5.78
N TRP A 51 12.09 -4.84 6.21
CA TRP A 51 12.00 -3.43 5.83
C TRP A 51 12.23 -3.20 4.33
N VAL A 52 13.26 -3.84 3.76
CA VAL A 52 13.56 -3.78 2.33
C VAL A 52 12.42 -4.41 1.52
N PHE A 53 11.97 -5.60 1.93
CA PHE A 53 10.87 -6.29 1.27
C PHE A 53 9.60 -5.44 1.27
N SER A 54 9.18 -4.91 2.42
CA SER A 54 7.99 -4.06 2.51
C SER A 54 8.09 -2.78 1.68
N SER A 55 9.27 -2.14 1.65
CA SER A 55 9.52 -0.98 0.79
C SER A 55 9.36 -1.30 -0.69
N MET A 56 9.89 -2.44 -1.14
CA MET A 56 9.71 -2.91 -2.52
C MET A 56 8.26 -3.25 -2.82
N THR A 57 7.57 -3.95 -1.92
CA THR A 57 6.16 -4.30 -2.07
C THR A 57 5.28 -3.06 -2.16
N MET A 58 5.53 -2.03 -1.35
CA MET A 58 4.83 -0.74 -1.46
C MET A 58 5.00 -0.12 -2.84
N PHE A 59 6.24 -0.02 -3.34
CA PHE A 59 6.51 0.51 -4.66
C PHE A 59 5.79 -0.28 -5.77
N LEU A 60 5.93 -1.62 -5.75
CA LEU A 60 5.34 -2.50 -6.75
C LEU A 60 3.81 -2.46 -6.72
N MET A 61 3.20 -2.42 -5.54
CA MET A 61 1.75 -2.30 -5.39
C MET A 61 1.24 -0.93 -5.86
N GLY A 62 2.02 0.13 -5.66
CA GLY A 62 1.71 1.46 -6.18
C GLY A 62 1.76 1.48 -7.72
N ALA A 63 2.85 0.92 -8.29
CA ALA A 63 2.99 0.75 -9.73
C ALA A 63 1.88 -0.12 -10.33
N TRP A 64 1.47 -1.18 -9.62
CA TRP A 64 0.37 -2.04 -10.01
C TRP A 64 -0.95 -1.27 -10.09
N LEU A 65 -1.27 -0.43 -9.10
CA LEU A 65 -2.46 0.44 -9.14
C LEU A 65 -2.42 1.45 -10.29
N LEU A 66 -1.23 1.99 -10.62
CA LEU A 66 -1.05 2.86 -11.78
C LEU A 66 -1.35 2.11 -13.08
N PHE A 67 -0.83 0.90 -13.24
CA PHE A 67 -1.14 0.04 -14.40
C PHE A 67 -2.63 -0.29 -14.46
N LEU A 68 -3.20 -0.77 -13.36
CA LEU A 68 -4.60 -1.16 -13.23
C LEU A 68 -5.54 0.00 -13.53
N SER A 69 -5.16 1.24 -13.19
CA SER A 69 -5.94 2.43 -13.53
C SER A 69 -6.17 2.59 -15.03
N THR A 70 -5.19 2.21 -15.85
CA THR A 70 -5.30 2.28 -17.31
C THR A 70 -6.15 1.14 -17.86
N GLN A 71 -6.01 -0.06 -17.28
CA GLN A 71 -6.78 -1.24 -17.66
C GLN A 71 -8.26 -1.05 -17.32
N ILE A 72 -8.57 -0.62 -16.11
CA ILE A 72 -9.94 -0.29 -15.69
C ILE A 72 -10.55 0.78 -16.58
N LYS A 73 -9.80 1.75 -17.10
CA LYS A 73 -10.35 2.75 -18.02
C LYS A 73 -10.71 2.16 -19.37
N LYS A 74 -9.96 1.15 -19.84
CA LYS A 74 -10.18 0.49 -21.13
C LYS A 74 -11.29 -0.56 -21.04
N GLU A 75 -11.25 -1.41 -20.03
CA GLU A 75 -12.11 -2.58 -19.89
C GLU A 75 -12.51 -2.83 -18.43
N ASN A 76 -13.82 -2.91 -18.20
CA ASN A 76 -14.43 -3.23 -16.91
C ASN A 76 -14.71 -4.74 -16.77
N ASN A 77 -13.65 -5.55 -16.70
CA ASN A 77 -13.77 -7.00 -16.50
C ASN A 77 -13.58 -7.41 -15.02
N ALA A 78 -14.05 -8.61 -14.67
CA ALA A 78 -13.99 -9.13 -13.31
C ALA A 78 -12.55 -9.27 -12.79
N SER A 79 -11.59 -9.62 -13.66
CA SER A 79 -10.17 -9.74 -13.26
C SER A 79 -9.61 -8.42 -12.73
N ASN A 80 -9.79 -7.32 -13.47
CA ASN A 80 -9.35 -5.99 -13.05
C ASN A 80 -10.05 -5.55 -11.76
N TRP A 81 -11.35 -5.86 -11.65
CA TRP A 81 -12.14 -5.53 -10.48
C TRP A 81 -11.64 -6.28 -9.23
N ILE A 82 -11.39 -7.59 -9.32
CA ILE A 82 -10.86 -8.41 -8.22
C ILE A 82 -9.48 -7.92 -7.79
N GLN A 83 -8.60 -7.58 -8.74
CA GLN A 83 -7.28 -7.04 -8.40
C GLN A 83 -7.38 -5.73 -7.61
N ALA A 84 -8.26 -4.81 -8.03
CA ALA A 84 -8.51 -3.56 -7.30
C ALA A 84 -9.10 -3.84 -5.92
N LEU A 85 -9.99 -4.84 -5.80
CA LEU A 85 -10.59 -5.25 -4.53
C LEU A 85 -9.51 -5.75 -3.57
N LEU A 86 -8.67 -6.69 -4.02
CA LEU A 86 -7.62 -7.28 -3.18
C LEU A 86 -6.63 -6.23 -2.70
N VAL A 87 -6.16 -5.34 -3.58
CA VAL A 87 -5.25 -4.26 -3.19
C VAL A 87 -5.92 -3.30 -2.21
N SER A 88 -7.16 -2.89 -2.48
CA SER A 88 -7.87 -1.95 -1.60
C SER A 88 -8.17 -2.52 -0.21
N LEU A 89 -8.55 -3.80 -0.13
CA LEU A 89 -8.72 -4.51 1.14
C LEU A 89 -7.40 -4.69 1.88
N GLY A 90 -6.31 -5.02 1.17
CA GLY A 90 -4.97 -5.13 1.75
C GLY A 90 -4.49 -3.81 2.36
N LEU A 91 -4.65 -2.70 1.63
CA LEU A 91 -4.33 -1.35 2.11
C LEU A 91 -5.20 -0.94 3.29
N LEU A 92 -6.50 -1.24 3.24
CA LEU A 92 -7.44 -0.97 4.33
C LEU A 92 -7.07 -1.74 5.60
N GLY A 93 -6.87 -3.05 5.47
CA GLY A 93 -6.49 -3.93 6.58
C GLY A 93 -5.16 -3.51 7.19
N PHE A 94 -4.13 -3.28 6.37
CA PHE A 94 -2.83 -2.83 6.84
C PHE A 94 -2.91 -1.48 7.55
N GLY A 95 -3.61 -0.50 6.97
CA GLY A 95 -3.69 0.85 7.53
C GLY A 95 -4.46 0.90 8.85
N LEU A 96 -5.56 0.14 8.96
CA LEU A 96 -6.31 0.03 10.21
C LEU A 96 -5.50 -0.73 11.27
N TRP A 97 -4.93 -1.88 10.91
CA TRP A 97 -4.14 -2.68 11.83
C TRP A 97 -2.93 -1.89 12.36
N GLY A 98 -2.11 -1.33 11.46
CA GLY A 98 -0.94 -0.53 11.84
C GLY A 98 -1.32 0.73 12.62
N GLY A 99 -2.46 1.34 12.30
CA GLY A 99 -2.97 2.53 12.99
C GLY A 99 -3.35 2.28 14.44
N PHE A 100 -3.97 1.13 14.73
CA PHE A 100 -4.38 0.76 16.10
C PHE A 100 -3.31 -0.01 16.88
N TYR A 101 -2.36 -0.66 16.20
CA TYR A 101 -1.34 -1.49 16.84
C TYR A 101 -0.28 -0.68 17.60
N SER A 102 0.09 0.51 17.10
CA SER A 102 1.15 1.34 17.67
C SER A 102 0.62 2.68 18.17
N ALA A 103 1.10 3.12 19.34
CA ALA A 103 0.77 4.43 19.91
C ALA A 103 1.11 5.61 18.97
N ASN A 104 2.09 5.41 18.07
CA ASN A 104 2.50 6.37 17.04
C ASN A 104 2.10 5.91 15.63
N GLY A 105 1.15 4.99 15.52
CA GLY A 105 0.69 4.38 14.27
C GLY A 105 -0.14 5.30 13.37
N GLN A 106 -0.38 6.55 13.75
CA GLN A 106 -1.29 7.47 13.05
C GLN A 106 -0.96 7.61 11.55
N GLY A 107 0.33 7.59 11.19
CA GLY A 107 0.77 7.63 9.79
C GLY A 107 0.28 6.44 8.96
N MET A 108 -0.03 5.30 9.58
CA MET A 108 -0.53 4.10 8.91
C MET A 108 -1.98 4.26 8.43
N PHE A 109 -2.77 5.16 9.02
CA PHE A 109 -4.12 5.44 8.53
C PHE A 109 -4.12 6.00 7.10
N GLY A 110 -3.02 6.56 6.63
CA GLY A 110 -2.87 6.95 5.21
C GLY A 110 -3.11 5.78 4.26
N PHE A 111 -2.66 4.57 4.61
CA PHE A 111 -2.94 3.36 3.81
C PHE A 111 -4.41 2.99 3.84
N ALA A 112 -5.08 3.15 4.98
CA ALA A 112 -6.52 2.92 5.09
C ALA A 112 -7.32 3.88 4.21
N VAL A 113 -6.94 5.15 4.19
CA VAL A 113 -7.56 6.17 3.31
C VAL A 113 -7.35 5.80 1.84
N MET A 114 -6.13 5.41 1.42
CA MET A 114 -5.87 4.94 0.05
C MET A 114 -6.70 3.69 -0.30
N GLY A 115 -6.84 2.75 0.64
CA GLY A 115 -7.71 1.58 0.49
C GLY A 115 -9.17 1.98 0.25
N LEU A 116 -9.71 2.88 1.07
CA LEU A 116 -11.09 3.38 0.93
C LEU A 116 -11.30 4.18 -0.37
N LEU A 117 -10.32 4.98 -0.78
CA LEU A 117 -10.39 5.75 -2.03
C LEU A 117 -10.57 4.84 -3.25
N VAL A 118 -9.94 3.66 -3.26
CA VAL A 118 -10.14 2.66 -4.32
C VAL A 118 -11.40 1.84 -4.09
N LEU A 119 -11.64 1.38 -2.86
CA LEU A 119 -12.73 0.47 -2.51
C LEU A 119 -14.11 1.10 -2.73
N ILE A 120 -14.33 2.34 -2.33
CA ILE A 120 -15.66 2.98 -2.41
C ILE A 120 -16.15 3.05 -3.87
N PRO A 121 -15.38 3.60 -4.83
CA PRO A 121 -15.78 3.54 -6.24
C PRO A 121 -15.95 2.11 -6.76
N LEU A 122 -15.12 1.17 -6.29
CA LEU A 122 -15.17 -0.23 -6.73
C LEU A 122 -16.48 -0.92 -6.32
N LEU A 123 -17.02 -0.61 -5.13
CA LEU A 123 -18.31 -1.13 -4.67
C LEU A 123 -19.49 -0.58 -5.47
N ILE A 124 -19.34 0.62 -6.05
CA ILE A 124 -20.35 1.25 -6.90
C ILE A 124 -20.29 0.68 -8.33
N TYR A 125 -19.08 0.46 -8.87
CA TYR A 125 -18.88 -0.04 -10.23
C TYR A 125 -18.61 -1.55 -10.23
N ARG A 126 -19.66 -2.35 -10.45
CA ARG A 126 -19.54 -3.81 -10.64
C ARG A 126 -18.91 -4.14 -12.01
N PRO A 127 -18.24 -5.29 -12.14
CA PRO A 127 -17.72 -5.73 -13.43
C PRO A 127 -18.86 -5.99 -14.42
N GLU A 128 -18.69 -5.56 -15.67
CA GLU A 128 -19.67 -5.77 -16.74
C GLU A 128 -19.46 -7.09 -17.48
N LYS A 129 -18.24 -7.63 -17.40
CA LYS A 129 -17.83 -8.89 -18.02
C LYS A 129 -17.22 -9.81 -16.97
N ALA A 130 -17.64 -11.07 -16.98
CA ALA A 130 -17.02 -12.14 -16.20
C ALA A 130 -15.57 -12.36 -16.64
#